data_AF-A0A432ELH6-F1
#
_entry.id   AF-A0A432ELH6-F1
#
_cell.length_a   1.000
_cell.length_b   1.000
_cell.length_c   1.000
_cell.angle_alpha   90.00
_cell.angle_beta   90.00
_cell.angle_gamma   90.00
#
_symmetry.space_group_name_H-M   'P 1'
#
loop_
_entity.id
_entity.type
_entity.pdbx_description
1 polymer ?
#
loop_
_entity_poly.entity_id
_entity_poly.type
_entity_poly.pdbx_seq_one_letter_code
_entity_poly.pdbx_strand_id
1 'polypeptide(L)' 'MGVKRLNITLDEELALELERVAKELGEKKSRLIAKALTFYLDYLDTKIAEERLKKLEEGKTEVIPAEEVFKGL' A
#
# COMPACT_ATOMS: atom_id res chain seq x y z
N MET A 1 -9.35 15.96 2.82
CA MET A 1 -8.93 15.01 1.77
C MET A 1 -10.14 14.64 0.92
N GLY A 2 -9.98 14.57 -0.40
CA GLY A 2 -11.09 14.20 -1.31
C GLY A 2 -11.33 12.68 -1.31
N VAL A 3 -12.59 12.27 -1.51
CA VAL A 3 -12.94 10.87 -1.72
C VAL A 3 -12.99 10.58 -3.21
N LYS A 4 -12.24 9.57 -3.66
CA LYS A 4 -12.27 9.10 -5.06
C LYS A 4 -13.05 7.79 -5.13
N ARG A 5 -14.04 7.72 -6.03
CA ARG A 5 -14.77 6.47 -6.32
C ARG A 5 -13.93 5.59 -7.23
N LEU A 6 -13.87 4.31 -6.91
CA LEU A 6 -13.21 3.28 -7.72
C LEU A 6 -14.25 2.20 -8.06
N ASN A 7 -14.25 1.80 -9.33
CA ASN A 7 -14.98 0.62 -9.78
C ASN A 7 -13.96 -0.51 -9.91
N ILE A 8 -14.22 -1.64 -9.26
CA ILE A 8 -13.35 -2.82 -9.28
C ILE A 8 -14.16 -4.04 -9.67
N THR A 9 -13.51 -4.99 -10.32
CA THR A 9 -14.06 -6.31 -10.64
C THR A 9 -13.38 -7.33 -9.74
N LEU A 10 -14.17 -8.16 -9.09
CA LEU A 10 -13.72 -9.29 -8.28
C LEU A 10 -14.32 -10.57 -8.85
N ASP A 11 -13.66 -11.70 -8.62
CA ASP A 11 -14.29 -13.00 -8.83
C ASP A 11 -15.51 -13.16 -7.91
N GLU A 12 -16.45 -14.00 -8.33
CA GLU A 12 -17.74 -14.15 -7.64
C GLU A 12 -17.57 -14.71 -6.22
N GLU A 13 -16.66 -15.66 -6.03
CA GLU A 13 -16.42 -16.30 -4.73
C GLU A 13 -15.89 -15.28 -3.72
N LEU A 14 -14.88 -14.49 -4.09
CA LEU A 14 -14.33 -13.43 -3.25
C LEU A 14 -15.34 -12.32 -2.96
N ALA A 15 -16.16 -11.96 -3.96
CA ALA A 15 -17.23 -10.97 -3.76
C ALA A 15 -18.26 -11.44 -2.73
N LEU A 16 -18.65 -12.72 -2.79
CA LEU A 16 -19.57 -13.34 -1.83
C LEU A 16 -18.96 -13.45 -0.44
N GLU A 17 -17.67 -13.81 -0.34
CA GLU A 17 -16.97 -13.86 0.94
C GLU A 17 -16.89 -12.47 1.59
N LEU A 18 -16.48 -11.45 0.82
CA LEU A 18 -16.44 -10.06 1.29
C LEU A 18 -17.81 -9.61 1.80
N GLU A 19 -18.89 -9.98 1.12
CA GLU A 19 -20.24 -9.66 1.55
C GLU A 19 -20.63 -10.34 2.86
N ARG A 20 -20.32 -11.64 3.02
CA ARG A 20 -20.58 -12.39 4.26
C ARG A 20 -19.82 -11.79 5.44
N VAL A 21 -18.52 -11.54 5.27
CA VAL A 21 -17.66 -10.96 6.32
C VAL A 21 -18.13 -9.54 6.66
N ALA A 22 -18.45 -8.71 5.67
CA ALA A 22 -18.98 -7.37 5.90
C ALA A 22 -20.27 -7.41 6.74
N LYS A 23 -21.18 -8.34 6.42
CA LYS A 23 -22.44 -8.51 7.14
C LYS A 23 -22.23 -8.97 8.58
N GLU A 24 -21.38 -9.96 8.78
CA GLU A 24 -21.07 -10.51 10.11
C GLU A 24 -20.43 -9.46 11.03
N LEU A 25 -19.54 -8.64 10.50
CA LEU A 25 -18.87 -7.58 11.25
C LEU A 25 -19.69 -6.28 11.38
N GLY A 26 -20.84 -6.18 10.70
CA GLY A 26 -21.63 -4.95 10.64
C GLY A 26 -20.89 -3.78 9.97
N GLU A 27 -19.96 -4.07 9.06
CA GLU A 27 -19.10 -3.09 8.39
C GLU A 27 -19.46 -2.93 6.91
N LYS A 28 -19.10 -1.79 6.30
CA LYS A 28 -19.28 -1.60 4.86
C LYS A 28 -18.20 -2.35 4.07
N LYS A 29 -18.59 -3.05 3.00
CA LYS A 29 -17.66 -3.69 2.04
C LYS A 29 -16.51 -2.76 1.61
N SER A 30 -16.82 -1.51 1.28
CA SER A 30 -15.82 -0.50 0.89
C SER A 30 -14.81 -0.18 1.99
N ARG A 31 -15.20 -0.25 3.27
CA ARG A 31 -14.31 -0.01 4.40
C ARG A 31 -13.39 -1.20 4.64
N LEU A 32 -13.87 -2.42 4.47
CA LEU A 32 -13.03 -3.62 4.50
C LEU A 32 -12.01 -3.61 3.37
N ILE A 33 -12.43 -3.30 2.14
CA ILE A 33 -11.52 -3.14 1.00
C ILE A 33 -10.46 -2.07 1.29
N ALA A 34 -10.87 -0.91 1.83
CA ALA A 34 -9.93 0.15 2.18
C ALA A 34 -8.89 -0.31 3.22
N LYS A 35 -9.33 -0.97 4.30
CA LYS A 35 -8.44 -1.52 5.34
C LYS A 35 -7.45 -2.54 4.75
N ALA A 36 -7.95 -3.46 3.92
CA ALA A 36 -7.11 -4.48 3.28
C ALA A 36 -6.07 -3.86 2.34
N LEU A 37 -6.47 -2.88 1.51
CA LEU A 37 -5.57 -2.17 0.62
C LEU A 37 -4.52 -1.38 1.40
N THR A 38 -4.89 -0.69 2.48
CA THR A 38 -3.93 0.02 3.35
C THR A 38 -2.89 -0.94 3.89
N PHE A 39 -3.32 -2.05 4.50
CA PHE A 39 -2.39 -3.03 5.06
C PHE A 39 -1.46 -3.63 4.00
N TYR A 40 -1.99 -3.96 2.83
CA TYR A 40 -1.19 -4.54 1.76
C TYR A 40 -0.19 -3.53 1.19
N LEU A 41 -0.58 -2.25 1.05
CA LEU A 41 0.33 -1.20 0.59
C LEU A 41 1.45 -0.94 1.61
N ASP A 42 1.15 -0.92 2.92
CA ASP A 42 2.19 -0.77 3.96
C ASP A 42 3.21 -1.92 3.92
N TYR A 43 2.72 -3.15 3.69
CA TYR A 43 3.57 -4.31 3.49
C TYR A 43 4.45 -4.17 2.24
N LEU A 44 3.88 -3.76 1.10
CA LEU A 44 4.61 -3.56 -0.14
C LEU A 44 5.65 -2.44 -0.01
N ASP A 45 5.32 -1.35 0.68
CA ASP A 45 6.26 -0.25 0.94
C ASP A 45 7.48 -0.74 1.71
N THR A 46 7.28 -1.62 2.69
CA THR A 46 8.39 -2.29 3.41
C THR A 46 9.26 -3.11 2.45
N LYS A 47 8.65 -3.90 1.57
CA LYS A 47 9.39 -4.69 0.56
C LYS A 47 10.16 -3.83 -0.44
N ILE A 48 9.58 -2.71 -0.85
CA ILE A 48 10.25 -1.74 -1.72
C ILE A 48 11.44 -1.11 -0.98
N ALA A 49 11.29 -0.79 0.30
CA ALA A 49 12.38 -0.23 1.11
C ALA A 49 13.54 -1.23 1.29
N GLU A 50 13.24 -2.50 1.57
CA GLU A 50 14.24 -3.59 1.65
C GLU A 50 15.02 -3.72 0.33
N GLU A 51 14.33 -3.73 -0.81
CA GLU A 51 14.97 -3.80 -2.14
C GLU A 51 15.85 -2.57 -2.43
N ARG A 52 15.41 -1.38 -2.03
CA ARG A 52 16.21 -0.15 -2.16
C ARG A 52 17.47 -0.22 -1.30
N LEU A 53 17.35 -0.70 -0.06
CA LEU A 53 18.50 -0.88 0.84
C LEU A 53 19.50 -1.88 0.26
N LYS A 54 19.03 -3.01 -0.27
CA LYS A 54 19.91 -4.00 -0.92
C LYS A 54 20.68 -3.41 -2.11
N LYS A 55 20.00 -2.63 -2.97
CA LYS A 55 20.66 -1.97 -4.11
C LYS A 55 21.69 -0.94 -3.66
N LEU A 56 21.45 -0.26 -2.55
CA LEU A 56 22.40 0.66 -1.94
C LEU A 56 23.64 -0.09 -1.45
N GLU A 57 23.47 -1.19 -0.72
CA GLU A 57 24.56 -2.06 -0.23
C GLU A 57 25.38 -2.67 -1.38
N GLU A 58 24.74 -3.03 -2.48
CA GLU A 58 25.39 -3.55 -3.69
C GLU A 58 26.06 -2.46 -4.54
N GLY A 59 26.01 -1.18 -4.14
CA GLY A 59 26.57 -0.06 -4.90
C GLY A 59 25.85 0.23 -6.22
N LYS A 60 24.61 -0.25 -6.38
CA LYS A 60 23.77 -0.09 -7.57
C LYS A 60 22.83 1.11 -7.51
N THR A 61 23.05 2.00 -6.54
CA THR A 61 22.22 3.19 -6.31
C THR A 61 23.14 4.40 -6.18
N GLU A 62 22.81 5.49 -6.89
CA GLU A 62 23.48 6.76 -6.74
C GLU A 62 23.13 7.39 -5.38
N VAL A 63 24.15 7.81 -4.64
CA VAL A 63 24.01 8.49 -3.36
C VAL A 63 24.37 9.96 -3.49
N ILE A 64 23.61 10.81 -2.82
CA ILE A 64 23.86 12.25 -2.76
C ILE A 64 24.33 12.56 -1.33
N PRO A 65 25.43 13.32 -1.14
CA PRO A 65 25.88 13.74 0.18
C PRO A 65 24.80 14.51 0.92
N ALA A 66 24.68 14.27 2.23
CA ALA A 66 23.66 14.91 3.06
C ALA A 66 23.77 16.45 3.01
N GLU A 67 24.99 16.97 2.99
CA GLU A 67 25.29 18.41 2.90
C GLU A 67 24.72 19.03 1.62
N GLU A 68 24.60 18.27 0.53
CA GLU A 68 23.99 18.76 -0.71
C GLU A 68 22.46 18.77 -0.62
N VAL A 69 21.87 17.78 0.03
CA VAL A 69 20.41 17.70 0.25
C VAL A 69 19.90 18.86 1.11
N PHE A 70 20.66 19.25 2.14
CA PHE A 70 20.25 20.28 3.10
C PHE A 70 20.56 21.72 2.66
N LYS A 71 21.22 21.96 1.52
CA LYS A 71 21.53 23.33 1.05
C LYS A 71 20.31 24.20 0.74
N GLY A 72 19.12 23.60 0.55
CA GLY A 72 17.89 24.29 0.15
C GLY A 72 16.74 24.17 1.14
N LEU A 73 17.00 23.65 2.35
CA LEU A 73 16.05 23.53 3.46
C LEU A 73 16.39 24.55 4.55
#